data_AF-A0A1C5E580-F1
#
_entry.id   AF-A0A1C5E580-F1
#
_cell.length_a   1.000
_cell.length_b   1.000
_cell.length_c   1.000
_cell.angle_alpha   90.00
_cell.angle_beta   90.00
_cell.angle_gamma   90.00
#
_symmetry.space_group_name_H-M   'P 1'
#
loop_
_entity.id
_entity.type
_entity.pdbx_description
1 polymer ?
#
loop_
_entity_poly.entity_id
_entity_poly.type
_entity_poly.pdbx_seq_one_letter_code
_entity_poly.pdbx_strand_id
1 'polypeptide(L)'
;MSRELRGPNEKLGTVLALAGISNAGLARRVNDLGAQRGLTLRYDKTSVARWVSKGMVPQGAAPHLIAAAIGAKLGRPVPLHEIGLADADPAPEVGLAFPRDVGEAVRAATELYRLDLAGRRAGGGGIWQSLAGSFAVSAYATPASRWLITPADSSVAREPAVAEAAQGAHGGSSQGSGQGSDPSGEVSPLRVGHSDVAKLREAASDARRWDSKYGGGDWRSSMVPECLRVDAAPLLLGAYSDEVGRGLFGATA
;
A
#
# COMPACT_ATOMS: atom_id res chain seq x y z
N MET A 1 25.45 8.64 -0.08
CA MET A 1 25.31 8.12 1.30
C MET A 1 26.18 6.89 1.44
N SER A 2 27.23 6.98 2.25
CA SER A 2 28.19 5.91 2.51
C SER A 2 27.46 4.71 3.09
N ARG A 3 27.48 3.57 2.39
CA ARG A 3 26.93 2.31 2.90
C ARG A 3 27.83 1.88 4.06
N GLU A 4 27.50 2.27 5.28
CA GLU A 4 28.16 1.77 6.48
C GLU A 4 28.25 0.25 6.37
N LEU A 5 29.48 -0.26 6.45
CA LEU A 5 29.75 -1.69 6.42
C LEU A 5 29.16 -2.28 7.70
N ARG A 6 27.91 -2.73 7.63
CA ARG A 6 27.24 -3.43 8.73
C ARG A 6 28.14 -4.58 9.19
N GLY A 7 28.39 -4.65 10.49
CA GLY A 7 29.09 -5.77 11.11
C GLY A 7 28.30 -7.08 11.00
N PRO A 8 28.87 -8.21 11.47
CA PRO A 8 28.19 -9.49 11.52
C PRO A 8 26.82 -9.41 12.21
N ASN A 9 25.82 -10.12 11.68
CA ASN A 9 24.50 -10.26 12.28
C ASN A 9 24.51 -11.41 13.31
N GLU A 10 25.04 -11.10 14.50
CA GLU A 10 25.12 -12.04 15.64
C GLU A 10 23.73 -12.50 16.12
N LYS A 11 22.71 -11.66 15.97
CA LYS A 11 21.32 -11.99 16.30
C LYS A 11 20.80 -13.14 15.46
N LEU A 12 20.95 -13.06 14.13
CA LEU A 12 20.57 -14.14 13.23
C LEU A 12 21.36 -15.42 13.55
N GLY A 13 22.68 -15.32 13.77
CA GLY A 13 23.51 -16.47 14.14
C GLY A 13 23.02 -17.19 15.40
N THR A 14 22.71 -16.42 16.45
CA THR A 14 22.19 -16.93 17.74
C THR A 14 20.87 -17.66 17.55
N VAL A 15 19.92 -17.05 16.83
CA VAL A 15 18.59 -17.62 16.61
C VAL A 15 18.66 -18.90 15.76
N LEU A 16 19.54 -18.97 14.76
CA LEU A 16 19.75 -20.20 13.99
C LEU A 16 20.29 -21.35 14.86
N ALA A 17 21.22 -21.04 15.76
CA ALA A 17 21.76 -22.01 16.71
C ALA A 17 20.68 -22.52 17.67
N LEU A 18 19.87 -21.61 18.24
CA LEU A 18 18.74 -21.97 19.12
C LEU A 18 17.69 -22.83 18.40
N ALA A 19 17.39 -22.53 17.14
CA ALA A 19 16.45 -23.31 16.33
C ALA A 19 17.03 -24.64 15.84
N GLY A 20 18.34 -24.89 16.01
CA GLY A 20 19.02 -26.07 15.48
C GLY A 20 18.91 -26.18 13.95
N ILE A 21 18.89 -25.04 13.24
CA ILE A 21 18.74 -24.99 11.78
C ILE A 21 20.09 -24.67 11.13
N SER A 22 20.51 -25.52 10.19
CA SER A 22 21.74 -25.28 9.42
C SER A 22 21.52 -24.22 8.33
N ASN A 23 22.60 -23.57 7.88
CA ASN A 23 22.54 -22.58 6.78
C ASN A 23 21.91 -23.17 5.51
N ALA A 24 22.25 -24.41 5.15
CA ALA A 24 21.64 -25.10 4.01
C ALA A 24 20.15 -25.40 4.26
N GLY A 25 19.79 -25.78 5.49
CA GLY A 25 18.41 -26.05 5.89
C GLY A 25 17.53 -24.79 5.86
N LEU A 26 18.06 -23.64 6.28
CA LEU A 26 17.38 -22.36 6.19
C LEU A 26 17.16 -21.96 4.73
N ALA A 27 18.21 -22.01 3.90
CA ALA A 27 18.13 -21.66 2.48
C ALA A 27 17.04 -22.47 1.76
N ARG A 28 16.97 -23.78 2.00
CA ARG A 28 15.92 -24.64 1.45
C ARG A 28 14.52 -24.18 1.88
N ARG A 29 14.28 -24.00 3.18
CA ARG A 29 12.96 -23.53 3.68
C ARG A 29 12.55 -22.17 3.14
N VAL A 30 13.49 -21.23 3.02
CA VAL A 30 13.20 -19.89 2.48
C VAL A 30 12.78 -20.00 1.01
N ASN A 31 13.46 -20.82 0.21
CA ASN A 31 13.06 -21.06 -1.18
C ASN A 31 11.70 -21.79 -1.27
N ASP A 32 11.45 -22.78 -0.42
CA ASP A 32 10.18 -23.51 -0.38
C ASP A 32 9.00 -22.59 -0.03
N LEU A 33 9.16 -21.74 0.98
CA LEU A 33 8.17 -20.73 1.36
C LEU A 33 8.01 -19.65 0.27
N GLY A 34 9.10 -19.29 -0.42
CA GLY A 34 9.04 -18.41 -1.58
C GLY A 34 8.20 -19.00 -2.71
N ALA A 35 8.44 -20.27 -3.04
CA ALA A 35 7.72 -20.99 -4.09
C ALA A 35 6.22 -21.12 -3.77
N GLN A 36 5.84 -21.37 -2.51
CA GLN A 36 4.44 -21.38 -2.05
C GLN A 36 3.75 -20.02 -2.25
N ARG A 37 4.51 -18.93 -2.29
CA ARG A 37 4.02 -17.55 -2.53
C ARG A 37 4.22 -17.10 -3.99
N GLY A 38 4.57 -18.00 -4.90
CA GLY A 38 4.83 -17.69 -6.31
C GLY A 38 6.13 -16.93 -6.58
N LEU A 39 7.05 -16.85 -5.60
CA LEU A 39 8.34 -16.20 -5.73
C LEU A 39 9.40 -17.20 -6.20
N THR A 40 10.18 -16.81 -7.22
CA THR A 40 11.33 -17.61 -7.67
C THR A 40 12.59 -17.15 -6.93
N LEU A 41 12.91 -17.82 -5.82
CA LEU A 41 14.10 -17.54 -5.01
C LEU A 41 15.13 -18.66 -5.16
N ARG A 42 16.43 -18.30 -5.17
CA ARG A 42 17.55 -19.24 -5.35
C ARG A 42 18.63 -19.01 -4.30
N TYR A 43 18.25 -19.04 -3.03
CA TYR A 43 19.23 -18.94 -1.95
C TYR A 43 19.92 -20.26 -1.67
N ASP A 44 21.18 -20.18 -1.26
CA ASP A 44 22.03 -21.31 -0.92
C ASP A 44 22.67 -21.12 0.47
N LYS A 45 23.44 -22.12 0.93
CA LYS A 45 24.16 -22.03 2.22
C LYS A 45 25.08 -20.81 2.31
N THR A 46 25.65 -20.38 1.17
CA THR A 46 26.58 -19.26 1.07
C THR A 46 25.88 -17.93 1.27
N SER A 47 24.67 -17.80 0.72
CA SER A 47 23.79 -16.64 0.90
C SER A 47 23.49 -16.44 2.38
N VAL A 48 23.08 -17.51 3.08
CA VAL A 48 22.82 -17.47 4.53
C VAL A 48 24.07 -17.15 5.32
N ALA A 49 25.21 -17.75 4.98
CA ALA A 49 26.48 -17.44 5.63
C ALA A 49 26.85 -15.95 5.48
N ARG A 50 26.57 -15.32 4.34
CA ARG A 50 26.79 -13.89 4.12
C ARG A 50 25.81 -13.01 4.91
N TRP A 51 24.57 -13.44 5.12
CA TRP A 51 23.63 -12.73 5.99
C TRP A 51 24.12 -12.68 7.43
N VAL A 52 24.68 -13.79 7.92
CA VAL A 52 25.22 -13.90 9.28
C VAL A 52 26.58 -13.19 9.40
N SER A 53 27.58 -13.59 8.62
CA SER A 53 28.96 -13.11 8.79
C SER A 53 29.22 -11.69 8.30
N LYS A 54 28.53 -11.25 7.24
CA LYS A 54 28.74 -9.93 6.62
C LYS A 54 27.60 -8.95 6.88
N GLY A 55 26.61 -9.34 7.70
CA GLY A 55 25.42 -8.52 7.97
C GLY A 55 24.62 -8.18 6.71
N MET A 56 24.72 -8.98 5.64
CA MET A 56 24.08 -8.68 4.37
C MET A 56 22.57 -8.85 4.51
N VAL A 57 21.81 -7.79 4.21
CA VAL A 57 20.34 -7.82 4.28
C VAL A 57 19.76 -8.33 2.95
N PRO A 58 19.05 -9.47 2.94
CA PRO A 58 18.36 -9.93 1.74
C PRO A 58 17.19 -8.98 1.41
N GLN A 59 16.91 -8.81 0.12
CA GLN A 59 15.97 -7.81 -0.38
C GLN A 59 14.57 -8.39 -0.59
N GLY A 60 13.55 -7.53 -0.69
CA GLY A 60 12.17 -7.91 -0.95
C GLY A 60 11.56 -8.72 0.19
N ALA A 61 10.79 -9.76 -0.13
CA ALA A 61 10.09 -10.58 0.86
C ALA A 61 10.99 -11.54 1.67
N ALA A 62 12.28 -11.65 1.32
CA ALA A 62 13.20 -12.62 1.91
C ALA A 62 13.41 -12.52 3.44
N PRO A 63 13.55 -11.33 4.06
CA PRO A 63 13.63 -11.19 5.52
C PRO A 63 12.44 -11.84 6.24
N HIS A 64 11.23 -11.63 5.73
CA HIS A 64 10.00 -12.20 6.28
C HIS A 64 9.91 -13.72 6.09
N LEU A 65 10.41 -14.24 4.97
CA LEU A 65 10.54 -15.68 4.73
C LEU A 65 11.55 -16.34 5.69
N ILE A 66 12.64 -15.65 6.02
CA ILE A 66 13.62 -16.11 7.01
C ILE A 66 12.98 -16.18 8.40
N ALA A 67 12.31 -15.11 8.82
CA ALA A 67 11.56 -15.06 10.06
C ALA A 67 10.52 -16.19 10.15
N ALA A 68 9.74 -16.40 9.10
CA ALA A 68 8.75 -17.49 9.03
C ALA A 68 9.40 -18.88 9.10
N ALA A 69 10.51 -19.11 8.39
CA ALA A 69 11.22 -20.39 8.41
C ALA A 69 11.77 -20.74 9.79
N ILE A 70 12.30 -19.73 10.51
CA ILE A 70 12.79 -19.88 11.88
C ILE A 70 11.63 -20.07 12.86
N GLY A 71 10.58 -19.25 12.74
CA GLY A 71 9.41 -19.32 13.62
C GLY A 71 8.69 -20.66 13.54
N ALA A 72 8.56 -21.23 12.33
CA ALA A 72 8.04 -22.58 12.13
C ALA A 72 8.89 -23.66 12.82
N LYS A 73 10.22 -23.45 12.93
CA LYS A 73 11.13 -24.39 13.60
C LYS A 73 11.08 -24.24 15.13
N LEU A 74 10.89 -23.03 15.63
CA LEU A 74 10.81 -22.72 17.06
C LEU A 74 9.40 -22.91 17.67
N GLY A 75 8.37 -23.04 16.83
CA GLY A 75 6.98 -23.15 17.28
C GLY A 75 6.39 -21.84 17.80
N ARG A 76 7.01 -20.69 17.50
CA ARG A 76 6.50 -19.36 17.84
C ARG A 76 6.80 -18.33 16.73
N PRO A 77 6.03 -17.24 16.62
CA PRO A 77 6.38 -16.12 15.77
C PRO A 77 7.76 -15.52 16.16
N VAL A 78 8.54 -15.14 15.15
CA VAL A 78 9.86 -14.50 15.31
C VAL A 78 9.85 -13.17 14.54
N PRO A 79 9.89 -12.01 15.20
CA PRO A 79 9.91 -10.71 14.53
C PRO A 79 11.30 -10.38 13.95
N LEU A 80 11.35 -9.52 12.92
CA LEU A 80 12.60 -9.18 12.22
C LEU A 80 13.69 -8.55 13.13
N HIS A 81 13.29 -7.80 14.15
CA HIS A 81 14.24 -7.20 15.09
C HIS A 81 14.98 -8.22 15.96
N GLU A 82 14.36 -9.39 16.18
CA GLU A 82 14.95 -10.50 16.94
C GLU A 82 16.07 -11.18 16.15
N ILE A 83 15.97 -11.19 14.82
CA ILE A 83 16.99 -11.75 13.91
C ILE A 83 17.89 -10.69 13.28
N GLY A 84 17.86 -9.45 13.78
CA GLY A 84 18.72 -8.37 13.29
C GLY A 84 18.43 -7.91 11.85
N LEU A 85 17.20 -8.12 11.37
CA LEU A 85 16.73 -7.70 10.05
C LEU A 85 15.65 -6.62 10.12
N ALA A 86 15.59 -5.83 11.22
CA ALA A 86 14.55 -4.81 11.42
C ALA A 86 14.51 -3.76 10.30
N ASP A 87 15.67 -3.29 9.85
CA ASP A 87 15.76 -2.30 8.76
C ASP A 87 15.36 -2.88 7.38
N ALA A 88 15.17 -4.20 7.31
CA ALA A 88 14.68 -4.89 6.13
C ALA A 88 13.15 -4.86 6.04
N ASP A 89 12.48 -4.28 7.04
CA ASP A 89 11.10 -3.84 6.94
C ASP A 89 11.13 -2.40 6.40
N PRO A 90 11.01 -2.18 5.07
CA PRO A 90 10.45 -0.93 4.63
C PRO A 90 8.99 -0.99 5.07
N ALA A 91 8.69 -0.64 6.32
CA ALA A 91 7.31 -0.42 6.71
C ALA A 91 6.81 0.61 5.69
N PRO A 92 5.95 0.22 4.75
CA PRO A 92 5.49 1.15 3.76
C PRO A 92 4.61 2.09 4.56
N GLU A 93 5.11 3.29 4.82
CA GLU A 93 4.28 4.37 5.34
C GLU A 93 3.13 4.70 4.35
N VAL A 94 3.23 4.17 3.13
CA VAL A 94 2.20 4.15 2.10
C VAL A 94 0.94 3.48 2.67
N GLY A 95 -0.09 4.30 2.89
CA GLY A 95 -1.36 3.88 3.50
C GLY A 95 -1.40 4.01 5.04
N LEU A 96 -0.28 4.34 5.70
CA LEU A 96 -0.18 4.52 7.15
C LEU A 96 0.00 5.98 7.59
N ALA A 97 0.13 6.93 6.66
CA ALA A 97 0.30 8.36 6.95
C ALA A 97 -0.88 8.97 7.74
N PHE A 98 -2.08 8.39 7.63
CA PHE A 98 -3.34 8.81 8.26
C PHE A 98 -3.54 10.34 8.22
N PRO A 99 -3.79 10.92 7.03
CA PRO A 99 -3.92 12.36 6.85
C PRO A 99 -5.04 12.95 7.70
N ARG A 100 -4.89 14.22 8.08
CA ARG A 100 -5.84 14.96 8.94
C ARG A 100 -6.93 15.68 8.15
N ASP A 101 -6.76 15.82 6.84
CA ASP A 101 -7.67 16.48 5.93
C ASP A 101 -8.31 15.47 4.99
N VAL A 102 -9.62 15.59 4.75
CA VAL A 102 -10.39 14.69 3.86
C VAL A 102 -9.80 14.68 2.44
N GLY A 103 -9.37 15.84 1.93
CA GLY A 103 -8.76 15.97 0.62
C GLY A 103 -7.42 15.25 0.50
N GLU A 104 -6.59 15.31 1.55
CA GLU A 104 -5.35 14.53 1.65
C GLU A 104 -5.61 13.03 1.83
N ALA A 105 -6.60 12.64 2.62
CA ALA A 105 -6.98 11.25 2.83
C ALA A 105 -7.44 10.60 1.52
N VAL A 106 -8.27 11.28 0.74
CA VAL A 106 -8.67 10.85 -0.60
C VAL A 106 -7.46 10.73 -1.52
N ARG A 107 -6.58 11.74 -1.56
CA ARG A 107 -5.36 11.68 -2.38
C ARG A 107 -4.51 10.46 -2.02
N ALA A 108 -4.23 10.25 -0.73
CA ALA A 108 -3.46 9.11 -0.25
C ALA A 108 -4.11 7.75 -0.62
N ALA A 109 -5.43 7.61 -0.47
CA ALA A 109 -6.16 6.41 -0.86
C ALA A 109 -6.11 6.16 -2.37
N THR A 110 -6.28 7.20 -3.19
CA THR A 110 -6.22 7.05 -4.65
C THR A 110 -4.82 6.75 -5.17
N GLU A 111 -3.75 7.30 -4.56
CA GLU A 111 -2.38 6.90 -4.87
C GLU A 111 -2.14 5.42 -4.54
N LEU A 112 -2.63 4.98 -3.38
CA LEU A 112 -2.57 3.58 -2.96
C LEU A 112 -3.26 2.64 -3.96
N TYR A 113 -4.41 3.03 -4.51
CA TYR A 113 -5.12 2.24 -5.53
C TYR A 113 -4.36 2.16 -6.86
N ARG A 114 -3.57 3.17 -7.22
CA ARG A 114 -2.77 3.16 -8.46
C ARG A 114 -1.50 2.32 -8.35
N LEU A 115 -0.93 2.21 -7.16
CA LEU A 115 0.30 1.45 -6.90
C LEU A 115 0.18 -0.05 -7.23
N ASP A 116 -1.01 -0.64 -7.18
CA ASP A 116 -1.21 -2.08 -7.41
C ASP A 116 -0.82 -2.57 -8.83
N LEU A 117 -0.86 -1.70 -9.86
CA LEU A 117 -0.61 -2.11 -11.25
C LEU A 117 0.86 -2.09 -11.68
N ALA A 118 1.73 -1.37 -10.98
CA ALA A 118 3.14 -1.28 -11.36
C ALA A 118 3.85 -2.64 -11.25
N GLY A 119 3.46 -3.47 -10.26
CA GLY A 119 3.97 -4.84 -10.12
C GLY A 119 3.48 -5.75 -11.25
N ARG A 120 2.17 -5.80 -11.51
CA ARG A 120 1.57 -6.78 -12.45
C ARG A 120 2.07 -6.67 -13.89
N ARG A 121 2.36 -5.46 -14.39
CA ARG A 121 2.90 -5.27 -15.75
C ARG A 121 4.36 -5.69 -15.90
N ALA A 122 5.11 -5.77 -14.80
CA ALA A 122 6.53 -6.11 -14.78
C ALA A 122 6.81 -7.59 -14.41
N GLY A 123 5.79 -8.45 -14.38
CA GLY A 123 5.96 -9.87 -14.04
C GLY A 123 6.35 -10.15 -12.58
N GLY A 124 6.40 -9.13 -11.73
CA GLY A 124 6.49 -9.25 -10.28
C GLY A 124 5.09 -9.16 -9.67
N GLY A 125 4.82 -9.86 -8.56
CA GLY A 125 3.55 -9.71 -7.83
C GLY A 125 3.24 -8.23 -7.55
N GLY A 126 1.95 -7.88 -7.46
CA GLY A 126 1.52 -6.51 -7.14
C GLY A 126 2.14 -6.02 -5.84
N ILE A 127 2.21 -4.70 -5.63
CA ILE A 127 2.78 -4.13 -4.41
C ILE A 127 2.10 -4.74 -3.19
N TRP A 128 0.79 -4.98 -3.22
CA TRP A 128 0.05 -5.68 -2.17
C TRP A 128 0.55 -7.09 -1.83
N GLN A 129 1.02 -7.87 -2.80
CA GLN A 129 1.65 -9.17 -2.53
C GLN A 129 3.04 -9.04 -1.90
N SER A 130 3.76 -7.95 -2.21
CA SER A 130 4.99 -7.58 -1.49
C SER A 130 4.69 -7.09 -0.06
N LEU A 131 3.52 -6.46 0.16
CA LEU A 131 3.07 -5.96 1.45
C LEU A 131 2.46 -7.04 2.35
N ALA A 132 1.81 -8.05 1.79
CA ALA A 132 1.10 -9.12 2.52
C ALA A 132 2.00 -9.98 3.44
N GLY A 133 3.31 -9.73 3.46
CA GLY A 133 4.27 -10.37 4.37
C GLY A 133 5.01 -9.43 5.32
N SER A 134 4.83 -8.11 5.22
CA SER A 134 5.62 -7.09 5.92
C SER A 134 4.70 -6.18 6.72
N PHE A 135 4.50 -6.48 8.01
CA PHE A 135 3.76 -5.62 8.93
C PHE A 135 4.60 -5.37 10.18
N ALA A 136 5.07 -4.13 10.36
CA ALA A 136 5.61 -3.67 11.63
C ALA A 136 4.46 -3.21 12.53
N VAL A 137 4.23 -3.90 13.65
CA VAL A 137 3.27 -3.43 14.69
C VAL A 137 3.60 -2.00 15.14
N SER A 138 4.88 -1.63 15.19
CA SER A 138 5.31 -0.27 15.52
C SER A 138 4.89 0.78 14.49
N ALA A 139 4.76 0.42 13.21
CA ALA A 139 4.29 1.33 12.17
C ALA A 139 2.81 1.70 12.36
N TYR A 140 2.05 0.88 13.09
CA TYR A 140 0.64 1.13 13.39
C TYR A 140 0.41 2.00 14.63
N ALA A 141 1.41 2.17 15.50
CA ALA A 141 1.21 2.89 16.77
C ALA A 141 0.74 4.35 16.55
N THR A 142 1.39 5.06 15.63
CA THR A 142 1.01 6.44 15.27
C THR A 142 -0.34 6.53 14.57
N PRO A 143 -0.63 5.79 13.48
CA PRO A 143 -1.94 5.87 12.83
C PRO A 143 -3.08 5.37 13.74
N ALA A 144 -2.88 4.32 14.53
CA ALA A 144 -3.90 3.82 15.45
C ALA A 144 -4.18 4.81 16.59
N SER A 145 -3.14 5.40 17.19
CA SER A 145 -3.35 6.45 18.21
C SER A 145 -4.05 7.66 17.61
N ARG A 146 -3.65 8.13 16.42
CA ARG A 146 -4.33 9.21 15.71
C ARG A 146 -5.78 8.88 15.43
N TRP A 147 -6.10 7.67 14.98
CA TRP A 147 -7.48 7.24 14.76
C TRP A 147 -8.32 7.27 16.04
N LEU A 148 -7.79 6.74 17.15
CA LEU A 148 -8.51 6.65 18.42
C LEU A 148 -8.80 8.01 19.07
N ILE A 149 -7.91 8.98 18.90
CA ILE A 149 -7.99 10.28 19.61
C ILE A 149 -8.60 11.39 18.76
N THR A 150 -8.86 11.14 17.47
CA THR A 150 -9.32 12.19 16.54
C THR A 150 -10.78 11.97 16.21
N PRO A 151 -11.66 12.95 16.49
CA PRO A 151 -13.05 12.84 16.09
C PRO A 151 -13.15 12.78 14.56
N ALA A 152 -14.16 12.08 14.06
CA ALA A 152 -14.49 12.10 12.64
C ALA A 152 -14.75 13.54 12.17
N ASP A 153 -14.32 13.87 10.95
CA ASP A 153 -14.60 15.18 10.36
C ASP A 153 -16.10 15.46 10.37
N SER A 154 -16.48 16.67 10.77
CA SER A 154 -17.89 17.06 10.85
C SER A 154 -18.55 17.17 9.48
N SER A 155 -17.74 17.35 8.43
CA SER A 155 -18.14 17.40 7.03
C SER A 155 -17.10 16.75 6.14
N VAL A 156 -17.55 16.01 5.14
CA VAL A 156 -16.76 15.43 4.06
C VAL A 156 -17.09 16.06 2.71
N ALA A 157 -17.92 17.11 2.67
CA ALA A 157 -18.25 17.82 1.43
C ALA A 157 -16.98 18.30 0.71
N ARG A 158 -16.96 18.13 -0.61
CA ARG A 158 -15.85 18.56 -1.47
C ARG A 158 -16.38 19.48 -2.56
N GLU A 159 -15.98 20.74 -2.48
CA GLU A 159 -16.21 21.69 -3.54
C GLU A 159 -15.30 21.38 -4.74
N PRO A 160 -15.75 21.67 -5.98
CA PRO A 160 -14.86 21.63 -7.11
C PRO A 160 -13.66 22.53 -6.81
N ALA A 161 -12.45 22.01 -6.98
CA ALA A 161 -11.25 22.82 -6.90
C ALA A 161 -11.31 23.86 -8.02
N VAL A 162 -11.90 25.02 -7.73
CA VAL A 162 -11.67 26.22 -8.52
C VAL A 162 -10.20 26.50 -8.32
N ALA A 163 -9.41 26.35 -9.39
CA ALA A 163 -7.97 26.57 -9.37
C ALA A 163 -7.63 27.80 -8.52
N GLU A 164 -6.72 27.62 -7.56
CA GLU A 164 -6.13 28.66 -6.70
C GLU A 164 -5.35 29.68 -7.55
N ALA A 165 -6.04 30.47 -8.36
CA ALA A 165 -5.48 31.48 -9.27
C ALA A 165 -6.11 32.87 -9.09
N ALA A 166 -6.91 33.09 -8.05
CA ALA A 166 -7.61 34.36 -7.81
C ALA A 166 -7.26 35.06 -6.48
N GLN A 167 -6.08 34.77 -5.91
CA GLN A 167 -5.50 35.60 -4.83
C GLN A 167 -4.19 36.21 -5.32
N GLY A 168 -4.35 37.24 -6.15
CA GLY A 168 -3.28 38.03 -6.76
C GLY A 168 -3.85 39.17 -7.61
N ALA A 169 -4.90 39.84 -7.13
CA ALA A 169 -5.47 41.00 -7.79
C ALA A 169 -4.75 42.29 -7.33
N HIS A 170 -3.81 42.78 -8.14
CA HIS A 170 -3.47 44.20 -8.15
C HIS A 170 -3.09 44.71 -9.54
N GLY A 171 -4.00 45.48 -10.15
CA GLY A 171 -3.70 46.59 -11.04
C GLY A 171 -3.52 46.28 -12.53
N GLY A 172 -4.36 46.89 -13.38
CA GLY A 172 -3.99 47.21 -14.77
C GLY A 172 -5.04 46.87 -15.81
N SER A 173 -5.93 47.81 -16.08
CA SER A 173 -6.80 47.87 -17.26
C SER A 173 -6.04 48.03 -18.57
N SER A 174 -6.35 47.24 -19.60
CA SER A 174 -6.42 47.71 -21.00
C SER A 174 -7.07 46.66 -21.93
N GLN A 175 -7.77 47.19 -22.93
CA GLN A 175 -8.57 46.50 -23.95
C GLN A 175 -7.72 45.69 -24.93
N GLY A 176 -8.29 44.63 -25.49
CA GLY A 176 -7.74 43.90 -26.63
C GLY A 176 -8.73 42.87 -27.19
N SER A 177 -9.40 43.24 -28.28
CA SER A 177 -10.24 42.39 -29.12
C SER A 177 -9.41 41.28 -29.76
N GLY A 178 -9.90 40.04 -29.73
CA GLY A 178 -9.26 38.91 -30.42
C GLY A 178 -10.10 37.65 -30.36
N GLN A 179 -10.81 37.36 -31.45
CA GLN A 179 -11.41 36.06 -31.74
C GLN A 179 -10.31 34.99 -31.82
N GLY A 180 -10.49 33.92 -31.06
CA GLY A 180 -9.66 32.71 -31.09
C GLY A 180 -10.44 31.56 -30.48
N SER A 181 -11.10 30.79 -31.32
CA SER A 181 -11.73 29.53 -31.00
C SER A 181 -10.66 28.46 -30.76
N ASP A 182 -10.44 28.08 -29.51
CA ASP A 182 -9.66 26.89 -29.11
C ASP A 182 -10.58 25.86 -28.42
N PRO A 183 -10.58 24.58 -28.82
CA PRO A 183 -11.28 23.51 -28.10
C PRO A 183 -10.33 22.95 -27.03
N SER A 184 -10.05 23.74 -25.99
CA SER A 184 -9.43 23.23 -24.78
C SER A 184 -10.56 22.73 -23.88
N GLY A 185 -10.80 21.43 -23.87
CA GLY A 185 -11.78 20.80 -22.99
C GLY A 185 -11.43 21.12 -21.53
N GLU A 186 -12.07 22.15 -20.98
CA GLU A 186 -12.19 22.35 -19.54
C GLU A 186 -12.80 21.06 -18.99
N VAL A 187 -11.97 20.21 -18.38
CA VAL A 187 -12.45 19.05 -17.63
C VAL A 187 -13.18 19.64 -16.43
N SER A 188 -14.46 19.92 -16.61
CA SER A 188 -15.35 20.31 -15.54
C SER A 188 -15.21 19.27 -14.44
N PRO A 189 -14.96 19.68 -13.20
CA PRO A 189 -14.76 18.75 -12.10
C PRO A 189 -15.96 17.81 -12.03
N LEU A 190 -15.69 16.51 -12.09
CA LEU A 190 -16.69 15.45 -12.09
C LEU A 190 -17.60 15.66 -10.88
N ARG A 191 -18.88 16.01 -11.11
CA ARG A 191 -19.87 16.15 -10.05
C ARG A 191 -20.46 14.78 -9.75
N VAL A 192 -20.31 14.36 -8.50
CA VAL A 192 -20.75 13.04 -8.03
C VAL A 192 -22.11 13.16 -7.37
N GLY A 193 -23.02 12.25 -7.73
CA GLY A 193 -24.36 12.17 -7.16
C GLY A 193 -24.69 10.82 -6.54
N HIS A 194 -25.90 10.74 -5.98
CA HIS A 194 -26.43 9.51 -5.36
C HIS A 194 -26.44 8.29 -6.30
N SER A 195 -26.61 8.51 -7.62
CA SER A 195 -26.58 7.44 -8.63
C SER A 195 -25.20 6.79 -8.73
N ASP A 196 -24.13 7.58 -8.66
CA ASP A 196 -22.76 7.07 -8.73
C ASP A 196 -22.41 6.27 -7.47
N VAL A 197 -22.86 6.74 -6.31
CA VAL A 197 -22.75 6.00 -5.04
C VAL A 197 -23.49 4.67 -5.11
N ALA A 198 -24.69 4.64 -5.69
CA ALA A 198 -25.48 3.41 -5.82
C ALA A 198 -24.76 2.36 -6.71
N LYS A 199 -24.24 2.79 -7.86
CA LYS A 199 -23.45 1.91 -8.76
C LYS A 199 -22.22 1.34 -8.04
N LEU A 200 -21.51 2.17 -7.28
CA LEU A 200 -20.33 1.73 -6.57
C LEU A 200 -20.66 0.73 -5.44
N ARG A 201 -21.77 0.93 -4.74
CA ARG A 201 -22.27 -0.03 -3.73
C ARG A 201 -22.66 -1.37 -4.31
N GLU A 202 -23.27 -1.36 -5.50
CA GLU A 202 -23.59 -2.58 -6.24
C GLU A 202 -22.31 -3.34 -6.60
N ALA A 203 -21.33 -2.64 -7.20
CA ALA A 203 -20.03 -3.23 -7.54
C ALA A 203 -19.30 -3.81 -6.32
N ALA A 204 -19.30 -3.09 -5.19
CA ALA A 204 -18.72 -3.57 -3.94
C ALA A 204 -19.45 -4.80 -3.37
N SER A 205 -20.77 -4.87 -3.51
CA SER A 205 -21.57 -6.01 -3.04
C SER A 205 -21.36 -7.24 -3.91
N ASP A 206 -21.25 -7.07 -5.22
CA ASP A 206 -20.88 -8.13 -6.13
C ASP A 206 -19.48 -8.65 -5.84
N ALA A 207 -18.50 -7.76 -5.64
CA ALA A 207 -17.15 -8.15 -5.24
C ALA A 207 -17.14 -9.01 -3.96
N ARG A 208 -17.85 -8.58 -2.91
CA ARG A 208 -17.98 -9.36 -1.66
C ARG A 208 -18.62 -10.73 -1.88
N ARG A 209 -19.64 -10.79 -2.75
CA ARG A 209 -20.33 -12.04 -3.10
C ARG A 209 -19.41 -13.00 -3.86
N TRP A 210 -18.60 -12.49 -4.78
CA TRP A 210 -17.60 -13.29 -5.50
C TRP A 210 -16.48 -13.76 -4.56
N ASP A 211 -15.95 -12.89 -3.70
CA ASP A 211 -14.94 -13.26 -2.71
C ASP A 211 -15.45 -14.33 -1.74
N SER A 212 -16.66 -14.18 -1.22
CA SER A 212 -17.28 -15.16 -0.31
C SER A 212 -17.51 -16.53 -0.98
N LYS A 213 -17.78 -16.55 -2.29
CA LYS A 213 -18.13 -17.77 -3.03
C LYS A 213 -16.91 -18.53 -3.57
N TYR A 214 -15.83 -17.83 -3.92
CA TYR A 214 -14.65 -18.42 -4.59
C TYR A 214 -13.34 -18.22 -3.82
N GLY A 215 -13.35 -17.42 -2.75
CA GLY A 215 -12.17 -17.02 -1.99
C GLY A 215 -11.32 -15.96 -2.70
N GLY A 216 -10.45 -15.28 -1.94
CA GLY A 216 -9.61 -14.17 -2.43
C GLY A 216 -8.50 -14.54 -3.44
N GLY A 217 -8.45 -15.80 -3.89
CA GLY A 217 -7.47 -16.30 -4.85
C GLY A 217 -7.98 -16.45 -6.29
N ASP A 218 -9.27 -16.23 -6.56
CA ASP A 218 -9.84 -16.36 -7.90
C ASP A 218 -9.66 -15.08 -8.75
N TRP A 219 -9.58 -15.24 -10.08
CA TRP A 219 -9.31 -14.16 -11.03
C TRP A 219 -10.41 -13.09 -11.06
N ARG A 220 -11.63 -13.35 -10.57
CA ARG A 220 -12.67 -12.32 -10.40
C ARG A 220 -12.50 -11.48 -9.14
N SER A 221 -11.98 -12.04 -8.04
CA SER A 221 -11.56 -11.25 -6.86
C SER A 221 -10.42 -10.29 -7.21
N SER A 222 -9.71 -10.56 -8.32
CA SER A 222 -8.69 -9.67 -8.87
C SER A 222 -9.21 -8.38 -9.53
N MET A 223 -10.54 -8.21 -9.65
CA MET A 223 -11.19 -7.00 -10.19
C MET A 223 -11.38 -5.88 -9.16
N VAL A 224 -11.30 -6.16 -7.85
CA VAL A 224 -11.48 -5.12 -6.82
C VAL A 224 -10.47 -3.97 -6.96
N PRO A 225 -9.17 -4.23 -7.17
CA PRO A 225 -8.21 -3.16 -7.41
C PRO A 225 -8.49 -2.36 -8.69
N GLU A 226 -9.09 -3.01 -9.70
CA GLU A 226 -9.48 -2.34 -10.93
C GLU A 226 -10.70 -1.44 -10.71
N CYS A 227 -11.73 -1.92 -10.01
CA CYS A 227 -12.90 -1.12 -9.63
C CYS A 227 -12.52 0.08 -8.75
N LEU A 228 -11.66 -0.12 -7.74
CA LEU A 228 -11.18 0.97 -6.89
C LEU A 228 -10.43 2.05 -7.70
N ARG A 229 -9.69 1.65 -8.72
CA ARG A 229 -8.91 2.56 -9.56
C ARG A 229 -9.74 3.25 -10.63
N VAL A 230 -10.60 2.50 -11.33
CA VAL A 230 -11.34 2.96 -12.51
C VAL A 230 -12.63 3.67 -12.10
N ASP A 231 -13.32 3.13 -11.09
CA ASP A 231 -14.64 3.60 -10.70
C ASP A 231 -14.57 4.47 -9.45
N ALA A 232 -13.91 4.01 -8.38
CA ALA A 232 -13.92 4.73 -7.11
C ALA A 232 -13.01 5.97 -7.11
N ALA A 233 -11.77 5.87 -7.59
CA ALA A 233 -10.80 6.95 -7.51
C ALA A 233 -11.24 8.25 -8.23
N PRO A 234 -11.81 8.20 -9.45
CA PRO A 234 -12.33 9.42 -10.10
C PRO A 234 -13.48 10.05 -9.33
N LEU A 235 -14.39 9.25 -8.76
CA LEU A 235 -15.51 9.75 -7.97
C LEU A 235 -15.03 10.42 -6.68
N LEU A 236 -14.09 9.83 -5.94
CA LEU A 236 -13.53 10.41 -4.72
C LEU A 236 -12.81 11.74 -4.97
N LEU A 237 -12.19 11.90 -6.15
CA LEU A 237 -11.52 13.13 -6.59
C LEU A 237 -12.48 14.19 -7.15
N GLY A 238 -13.75 13.84 -7.39
CA GLY A 238 -14.79 14.74 -7.86
C GLY A 238 -15.34 15.68 -6.78
N ALA A 239 -16.36 16.45 -7.14
CA ALA A 239 -17.09 17.34 -6.23
C ALA A 239 -18.40 16.67 -5.75
N TYR A 240 -18.70 16.76 -4.45
CA TYR A 240 -19.88 16.16 -3.83
C TYR A 240 -20.32 16.89 -2.56
N SER A 241 -21.62 16.82 -2.27
CA SER A 241 -22.18 17.28 -0.99
C SER A 241 -21.80 16.34 0.16
N ASP A 242 -21.99 16.78 1.40
CA ASP A 242 -21.68 15.99 2.60
C ASP A 242 -22.42 14.63 2.61
N GLU A 243 -23.72 14.65 2.28
CA GLU A 243 -24.56 13.45 2.23
C GLU A 243 -24.03 12.43 1.20
N VAL A 244 -23.74 12.90 -0.02
CA VAL A 244 -23.19 12.06 -1.10
C VAL A 244 -21.80 11.55 -0.72
N GLY A 245 -20.96 12.42 -0.15
CA GLY A 245 -19.61 12.08 0.32
C GLY A 245 -19.64 10.94 1.34
N ARG A 246 -20.47 11.03 2.38
CA ARG A 246 -20.63 9.95 3.37
C ARG A 246 -21.05 8.64 2.71
N GLY A 247 -21.96 8.72 1.75
CA GLY A 247 -22.40 7.57 0.96
C GLY A 247 -21.26 6.94 0.16
N LEU A 248 -20.43 7.78 -0.46
CA LEU A 248 -19.28 7.38 -1.27
C LEU A 248 -18.18 6.74 -0.42
N PHE A 249 -17.77 7.37 0.68
CA PHE A 249 -16.75 6.81 1.60
C PHE A 249 -17.17 5.44 2.12
N GLY A 250 -18.44 5.27 2.49
CA GLY A 250 -18.97 3.97 2.92
C GLY A 250 -19.06 2.92 1.82
N ALA A 251 -19.09 3.31 0.54
CA ALA A 251 -19.07 2.38 -0.59
C ALA A 251 -17.65 1.92 -0.96
N THR A 252 -16.63 2.71 -0.63
CA THR A 252 -15.22 2.47 -0.96
C THR A 252 -14.39 1.82 0.13
N ALA A 253 -14.93 1.72 1.35
CA ALA A 253 -14.31 1.05 2.49
C ALA A 253 -14.54 -0.46 2.45
#